data_AF-A0A7S3YS36-F1
#
_entry.id   AF-A0A7S3YS36-F1
#
_cell.length_a   1.000
_cell.length_b   1.000
_cell.length_c   1.000
_cell.angle_alpha   90.00
_cell.angle_beta   90.00
_cell.angle_gamma   90.00
#
_symmetry.space_group_name_H-M   'P 1'
#
loop_
_entity.id
_entity.type
_entity.pdbx_description
1 polymer ?
#
loop_
_entity_poly.entity_id
_entity_poly.type
_entity_poly.pdbx_seq_one_letter_code
_entity_poly.pdbx_strand_id
1 'polypeptide(L)'
;MGCRQASGPGIAGLRNLGSTCYMNTSLQCLFHMPQLREALQPYKEYSGLVGMFCDYMSKVWDDEEDNDGDDDDEDDDDKKEDVEGGGGGEEQQQKEQKNKTKQNNNVNNDNNNNKNNKNKKKKKKRRKWFDTTELKKMVDKLDPRFSGRYKMHDAFEFLMDVLVKQLHTQIKHNTKHHALLKNKTYVVIRDNSKEKKMDYHQLTTVSNKVWQCILARSGRSFFTDHTWGQYHRYTRCPRPQCRKIIIDFPHYRYLQVNLPEERELRVSSSARKKQQQQQQQQQQ
;
A
#
# COMPACT_ATOMS: atom_id res chain seq x y z
N MET A 1 28.84 -16.78 -7.29
CA MET A 1 27.89 -17.28 -6.27
C MET A 1 26.48 -17.00 -6.79
N GLY A 2 25.70 -18.03 -7.12
CA GLY A 2 24.34 -17.84 -7.60
C GLY A 2 23.40 -17.49 -6.44
N CYS A 3 22.80 -16.30 -6.48
CA CYS A 3 21.75 -15.93 -5.54
C CYS A 3 20.53 -16.82 -5.83
N ARG A 4 20.27 -17.82 -4.97
CA ARG A 4 19.05 -18.63 -5.10
C ARG A 4 17.86 -17.69 -4.90
N GLN A 5 17.06 -17.50 -5.94
CA GLN A 5 15.80 -16.77 -5.85
C GLN A 5 14.93 -17.46 -4.79
N ALA A 6 14.65 -16.75 -3.70
CA ALA A 6 13.71 -17.22 -2.69
C ALA A 6 12.32 -17.29 -3.35
N SER A 7 11.65 -18.43 -3.22
CA SER A 7 10.30 -18.65 -3.74
C SER A 7 9.43 -19.21 -2.62
N GLY A 8 8.33 -18.53 -2.32
CA GLY A 8 7.36 -18.96 -1.30
C GLY A 8 6.22 -17.95 -1.14
N PRO A 9 5.19 -18.27 -0.34
CA PRO A 9 4.15 -17.34 0.08
C PRO A 9 4.72 -15.99 0.54
N GLY A 10 4.17 -14.89 0.03
CA GLY A 10 4.62 -13.54 0.34
C GLY A 10 5.87 -13.09 -0.43
N ILE A 11 6.59 -14.00 -1.10
CA ILE A 11 7.82 -13.70 -1.84
C ILE A 11 7.50 -13.60 -3.34
N ALA A 12 6.77 -12.54 -3.70
CA ALA A 12 6.44 -12.19 -5.08
C ALA A 12 6.54 -10.68 -5.31
N GLY A 13 7.11 -10.28 -6.44
CA GLY A 13 7.22 -8.89 -6.87
C GLY A 13 5.92 -8.35 -7.47
N LEU A 14 5.88 -7.03 -7.67
CA LEU A 14 4.85 -6.37 -8.47
C LEU A 14 5.55 -5.66 -9.63
N ARG A 15 5.07 -5.88 -10.85
CA ARG A 15 5.64 -5.26 -12.05
C ARG A 15 5.50 -3.74 -11.96
N ASN A 16 6.56 -3.02 -12.32
CA ASN A 16 6.52 -1.56 -12.42
C ASN A 16 5.90 -1.18 -13.77
N LEU A 17 4.93 -0.27 -13.77
CA LEU A 17 4.17 0.13 -14.96
C LEU A 17 4.56 1.51 -15.48
N GLY A 18 5.74 1.99 -15.06
CA GLY A 18 6.22 3.36 -15.25
C GLY A 18 5.94 4.21 -14.01
N SER A 19 7.00 4.60 -13.30
CA SER A 19 6.91 5.41 -12.07
C SER A 19 5.91 4.91 -11.01
N THR A 20 5.55 3.60 -10.99
CA THR A 20 4.57 3.04 -10.03
C THR A 20 5.21 2.38 -8.81
N CYS A 21 6.50 2.58 -8.57
CA CYS A 21 7.20 2.03 -7.40
C CYS A 21 6.58 2.48 -6.06
N TYR A 22 6.00 3.69 -6.00
CA TYR A 22 5.26 4.19 -4.86
C TYR A 22 4.04 3.32 -4.53
N MET A 23 3.32 2.85 -5.57
CA MET A 23 2.15 2.00 -5.44
C MET A 23 2.56 0.59 -5.03
N ASN A 24 3.59 0.04 -5.69
CA ASN A 24 4.09 -1.31 -5.41
C ASN A 24 4.58 -1.42 -3.96
N THR A 25 5.31 -0.42 -3.47
CA THR A 25 5.78 -0.36 -2.07
C THR A 25 4.60 -0.33 -1.09
N SER A 26 3.61 0.53 -1.32
CA SER A 26 2.44 0.65 -0.46
C SER A 26 1.59 -0.61 -0.41
N LEU A 27 1.41 -1.29 -1.56
CA LEU A 27 0.71 -2.58 -1.62
C LEU A 27 1.46 -3.66 -0.86
N GLN A 28 2.77 -3.78 -1.08
CA GLN A 28 3.60 -4.77 -0.40
C GLN A 28 3.59 -4.59 1.12
N CYS A 29 3.66 -3.35 1.61
CA CYS A 29 3.53 -3.06 3.03
C CYS A 29 2.22 -3.60 3.63
N LEU A 30 1.09 -3.41 2.94
CA LEU A 30 -0.21 -3.88 3.44
C LEU A 30 -0.41 -5.39 3.25
N PHE A 31 0.07 -5.98 2.15
CA PHE A 31 0.00 -7.42 1.91
C PHE A 31 0.73 -8.22 3.00
N HIS A 32 1.78 -7.64 3.57
CA HIS A 32 2.57 -8.25 4.64
C HIS A 32 2.03 -7.99 6.05
N MET A 33 0.83 -7.42 6.20
CA MET A 33 0.15 -7.29 7.50
C MET A 33 -0.79 -8.49 7.72
N PRO A 34 -0.44 -9.48 8.56
CA PRO A 34 -1.26 -10.70 8.72
C PRO A 34 -2.66 -10.39 9.23
N GLN A 35 -2.79 -9.47 10.19
CA GLN A 35 -4.07 -9.09 10.78
C GLN A 35 -4.99 -8.45 9.74
N LEU A 36 -4.44 -7.66 8.80
CA LEU A 36 -5.22 -7.06 7.71
C LEU A 36 -5.68 -8.13 6.72
N ARG A 37 -4.79 -9.07 6.37
CA ARG A 37 -5.10 -10.16 5.44
C ARG A 37 -6.20 -11.07 5.98
N GLU A 38 -6.18 -11.38 7.27
CA GLU A 38 -7.24 -12.13 7.95
C GLU A 38 -8.55 -11.34 7.99
N ALA A 39 -8.48 -10.05 8.37
CA ALA A 39 -9.66 -9.19 8.43
C ALA A 39 -10.34 -8.96 7.07
N LEU A 40 -9.60 -9.08 5.97
CA LEU A 40 -10.13 -8.90 4.62
C LEU A 40 -10.68 -10.18 3.96
N GLN A 41 -10.52 -11.36 4.57
CA GLN A 41 -11.04 -12.62 4.02
C GLN A 41 -12.55 -12.55 3.65
N PRO A 42 -13.45 -11.96 4.48
CA PRO A 42 -14.87 -11.87 4.15
C PRO A 42 -15.20 -10.98 2.95
N TYR A 43 -14.23 -10.19 2.47
CA TYR A 43 -14.41 -9.20 1.40
C TYR A 43 -13.78 -9.66 0.07
N LYS A 44 -13.30 -10.90 -0.03
CA LYS A 44 -12.73 -11.47 -1.27
C LYS A 44 -13.68 -11.37 -2.47
N GLU A 45 -14.97 -11.54 -2.25
CA GLU A 45 -15.99 -11.50 -3.31
C GLU A 45 -16.49 -10.09 -3.63
N TYR A 46 -15.97 -9.04 -2.96
CA TYR A 46 -16.38 -7.67 -3.25
C TYR A 46 -15.91 -7.26 -4.65
N SER A 47 -16.63 -6.35 -5.29
CA SER A 47 -16.20 -5.75 -6.55
C SER A 47 -15.39 -4.47 -6.33
N GLY A 48 -14.75 -3.96 -7.39
CA GLY A 48 -13.99 -2.71 -7.33
C GLY A 48 -12.65 -2.85 -6.61
N LEU A 49 -12.22 -1.78 -5.92
CA LEU A 49 -10.88 -1.71 -5.34
C LEU A 49 -10.64 -2.78 -4.26
N VAL A 50 -11.60 -2.99 -3.35
CA VAL A 50 -11.44 -3.97 -2.26
C VAL A 50 -11.30 -5.38 -2.82
N GLY A 51 -12.13 -5.76 -3.79
CA GLY A 51 -12.04 -7.04 -4.49
C GLY A 51 -10.67 -7.27 -5.09
N MET A 52 -10.26 -6.38 -6.00
CA MET A 52 -8.94 -6.47 -6.64
C MET A 52 -7.81 -6.50 -5.62
N PHE A 53 -7.89 -5.68 -4.57
CA PHE A 53 -6.88 -5.68 -3.51
C PHE A 53 -6.80 -7.03 -2.79
N CYS A 54 -7.95 -7.65 -2.47
CA CYS A 54 -8.01 -8.99 -1.88
C CYS A 54 -7.48 -10.06 -2.84
N ASP A 55 -7.77 -9.95 -4.13
CA ASP A 55 -7.28 -10.87 -5.17
C ASP A 55 -5.76 -10.82 -5.28
N TYR A 56 -5.16 -9.62 -5.36
CA TYR A 56 -3.70 -9.48 -5.40
C TYR A 56 -3.05 -9.93 -4.10
N MET A 57 -3.63 -9.58 -2.96
CA MET A 57 -3.14 -10.03 -1.65
C MET A 57 -3.15 -11.56 -1.55
N SER A 58 -4.20 -12.19 -2.08
CA SER A 58 -4.33 -13.66 -2.15
C SER A 58 -3.30 -14.23 -3.11
N LYS A 59 -3.16 -13.73 -4.34
CA LYS A 59 -2.12 -14.18 -5.29
C LYS A 59 -0.70 -14.12 -4.73
N VAL A 60 -0.38 -13.09 -3.95
CA VAL A 60 0.95 -12.93 -3.32
C VAL A 60 1.20 -14.00 -2.24
N TRP A 61 0.17 -14.43 -1.51
CA TRP A 61 0.30 -15.31 -0.34
C TRP A 61 -0.18 -16.75 -0.55
N ASP A 62 -1.10 -16.98 -1.48
CA ASP A 62 -1.71 -18.28 -1.71
C ASP A 62 -0.76 -19.16 -2.53
N ASP A 63 -0.91 -20.47 -2.37
CA ASP A 63 -0.06 -21.49 -2.97
C ASP A 63 -0.51 -21.94 -4.36
N GLU A 64 -1.43 -21.21 -4.99
CA GLU A 64 -2.01 -21.63 -6.26
C GLU A 64 -0.97 -21.55 -7.39
N GLU A 65 -0.69 -22.72 -7.97
CA GLU A 65 0.20 -22.91 -9.11
C GLU A 65 -0.47 -22.35 -10.38
N ASP A 66 -0.22 -21.07 -10.67
CA ASP A 66 -0.73 -20.42 -11.88
C ASP A 66 -0.37 -21.22 -13.15
N ASN A 67 -1.38 -21.42 -14.01
CA ASN A 67 -1.31 -22.22 -15.24
C ASN A 67 -0.90 -21.39 -16.47
N ASP A 68 -0.68 -20.09 -16.28
CA ASP A 68 -0.33 -19.18 -17.36
C ASP A 68 1.18 -19.24 -17.57
N GLY A 69 1.58 -19.64 -18.77
CA GLY A 69 2.97 -19.74 -19.17
C GLY A 69 3.74 -18.47 -18.81
N ASP A 70 4.94 -18.67 -18.26
CA ASP A 70 5.94 -17.61 -18.20
C ASP A 70 6.09 -17.07 -19.63
N ASP A 71 5.58 -15.86 -19.90
CA ASP A 71 6.14 -15.03 -20.96
C ASP A 71 7.54 -14.70 -20.45
N ASP A 72 8.51 -15.49 -20.91
CA ASP A 72 9.92 -15.15 -20.83
C ASP A 72 10.11 -13.84 -21.62
N ASP A 73 9.85 -12.70 -20.97
CA ASP A 73 10.38 -11.42 -21.40
C ASP A 73 11.91 -11.56 -21.30
N GLU A 74 12.54 -12.03 -22.39
CA GLU A 74 13.99 -11.94 -22.56
C GLU A 74 14.36 -10.46 -22.40
N ASP A 75 15.26 -10.19 -21.45
CA ASP A 75 15.85 -8.87 -21.25
C ASP A 75 16.62 -8.49 -22.55
N ASP A 76 15.95 -7.84 -23.50
CA ASP A 76 16.56 -7.19 -24.67
C ASP A 76 17.31 -5.91 -24.22
N ASP A 77 18.31 -6.08 -23.37
CA ASP A 77 19.37 -5.09 -23.13
C ASP A 77 20.55 -5.45 -24.05
N ASP A 78 20.49 -5.03 -25.31
CA ASP A 78 21.65 -4.53 -26.07
C ASP A 78 21.28 -4.30 -27.55
N LYS A 79 21.02 -3.03 -27.90
CA LYS A 79 21.52 -2.39 -29.13
C LYS A 79 21.24 -0.90 -29.07
N LYS A 80 22.25 -0.15 -28.62
CA LYS A 80 22.40 1.25 -29.04
C LYS A 80 22.81 1.22 -30.52
N GLU A 81 21.95 1.73 -31.39
CA GLU A 81 22.37 2.24 -32.68
C GLU A 81 22.14 3.75 -32.68
N ASP A 82 23.25 4.47 -32.73
CA ASP A 82 23.33 5.90 -32.97
C ASP A 82 22.90 6.18 -34.41
N VAL A 83 21.84 6.96 -34.62
CA VAL A 83 21.63 7.68 -35.89
C VAL A 83 21.09 9.08 -35.60
N GLU A 84 21.92 10.07 -35.93
CA GLU A 84 21.58 11.48 -36.01
C GLU A 84 20.71 11.78 -37.24
N GLY A 85 19.84 12.80 -37.13
CA GLY A 85 19.55 13.69 -38.27
C GLY A 85 18.09 13.80 -38.74
N GLY A 86 17.46 14.94 -38.41
CA GLY A 86 16.85 15.83 -39.42
C GLY A 86 15.38 15.65 -39.83
N GLY A 87 14.57 16.67 -39.51
CA GLY A 87 13.76 17.39 -40.52
C GLY A 87 12.29 16.97 -40.77
N GLY A 88 11.35 17.81 -40.28
CA GLY A 88 10.26 18.46 -41.02
C GLY A 88 9.18 17.67 -41.78
N GLY A 89 7.92 18.13 -41.68
CA GLY A 89 6.94 18.01 -42.76
C GLY A 89 5.58 17.43 -42.37
N GLU A 90 4.53 18.10 -42.83
CA GLU A 90 3.10 17.92 -42.53
C GLU A 90 2.40 16.83 -43.39
N GLU A 91 1.08 16.74 -43.18
CA GLU A 91 0.03 16.22 -44.08
C GLU A 91 -0.49 14.77 -43.90
N GLN A 92 -1.56 14.70 -43.12
CA GLN A 92 -2.94 14.44 -43.56
C GLN A 92 -3.26 13.33 -44.61
N GLN A 93 -4.22 12.50 -44.16
CA GLN A 93 -5.40 11.99 -44.88
C GLN A 93 -5.35 10.64 -45.65
N GLN A 94 -6.17 9.74 -45.11
CA GLN A 94 -7.27 9.01 -45.77
C GLN A 94 -7.02 7.63 -46.44
N LYS A 95 -7.88 6.69 -46.02
CA LYS A 95 -8.61 5.67 -46.80
C LYS A 95 -7.83 4.42 -47.22
N GLU A 96 -8.41 3.23 -47.37
CA GLU A 96 -9.65 2.56 -46.96
C GLU A 96 -9.51 1.13 -47.54
N GLN A 97 -10.03 0.14 -46.81
CA GLN A 97 -10.65 -1.12 -47.31
C GLN A 97 -9.90 -2.00 -48.35
N LYS A 98 -9.81 -3.32 -48.06
CA LYS A 98 -10.75 -4.32 -48.60
C LYS A 98 -10.38 -5.76 -48.22
N ASN A 99 -11.38 -6.44 -47.67
CA ASN A 99 -11.50 -7.89 -47.54
C ASN A 99 -11.42 -8.60 -48.91
N LYS A 100 -10.90 -9.84 -48.92
CA LYS A 100 -11.58 -11.03 -49.48
C LYS A 100 -10.78 -12.33 -49.27
N THR A 101 -11.34 -13.16 -48.38
CA THR A 101 -11.59 -14.61 -48.46
C THR A 101 -11.01 -15.40 -49.64
N LYS A 102 -10.37 -16.55 -49.34
CA LYS A 102 -10.69 -17.85 -49.97
C LYS A 102 -10.20 -19.04 -49.13
N GLN A 103 -11.16 -19.82 -48.66
CA GLN A 103 -11.03 -21.21 -48.24
C GLN A 103 -10.68 -22.10 -49.45
N ASN A 104 -9.87 -23.15 -49.26
CA ASN A 104 -10.30 -24.55 -49.30
C ASN A 104 -9.11 -25.53 -49.35
N ASN A 105 -9.16 -26.51 -48.44
CA ASN A 105 -8.97 -27.95 -48.58
C ASN A 105 -7.63 -28.49 -49.17
N ASN A 106 -6.97 -29.49 -48.61
CA ASN A 106 -7.52 -30.81 -48.29
C ASN A 106 -6.49 -31.68 -47.54
N VAL A 107 -7.03 -32.54 -46.67
CA VAL A 107 -6.69 -33.97 -46.42
C VAL A 107 -5.37 -34.34 -45.72
N ASN A 108 -5.58 -34.79 -44.48
CA ASN A 108 -5.06 -35.98 -43.79
C ASN A 108 -3.78 -36.64 -44.32
N ASN A 109 -2.79 -36.76 -43.43
CA ASN A 109 -1.96 -37.94 -43.39
C ASN A 109 -1.72 -38.36 -41.94
N ASP A 110 -2.36 -39.46 -41.55
CA ASP A 110 -2.09 -40.18 -40.32
C ASP A 110 -0.67 -40.72 -40.35
N ASN A 111 0.12 -40.43 -39.31
CA ASN A 111 1.23 -41.30 -38.95
C ASN A 111 1.45 -41.30 -37.44
N ASN A 112 0.93 -42.37 -36.85
CA ASN A 112 1.28 -42.89 -35.54
C ASN A 112 2.81 -42.92 -35.38
N ASN A 113 3.32 -42.22 -34.36
CA ASN A 113 4.59 -42.62 -33.76
C ASN A 113 4.53 -42.49 -32.25
N ASN A 114 4.31 -43.65 -31.66
CA ASN A 114 4.34 -43.97 -30.25
C ASN A 114 5.75 -43.70 -29.69
N LYS A 115 5.92 -42.65 -28.88
CA LYS A 115 7.12 -42.43 -28.07
C LYS A 115 6.75 -42.08 -26.64
N ASN A 116 6.71 -43.12 -25.81
CA ASN A 116 7.12 -43.17 -24.41
C ASN A 116 6.76 -41.96 -23.53
N ASN A 117 5.54 -42.00 -22.99
CA ASN A 117 5.11 -41.19 -21.86
C ASN A 117 5.89 -41.55 -20.59
N LYS A 118 7.05 -40.93 -20.40
CA LYS A 118 7.62 -40.73 -19.05
C LYS A 118 7.01 -39.46 -18.48
N ASN A 119 5.90 -39.61 -17.75
CA ASN A 119 5.27 -38.54 -16.97
C ASN A 119 6.21 -38.04 -15.85
N LYS A 120 7.21 -37.23 -16.20
CA LYS A 120 7.79 -36.28 -15.27
C LYS A 120 6.77 -35.17 -15.14
N LYS A 121 5.98 -35.16 -14.06
CA LYS A 121 5.21 -33.98 -13.64
C LYS A 121 6.21 -32.81 -13.57
N LYS A 122 6.21 -31.91 -14.57
CA LYS A 122 6.97 -30.66 -14.49
C LYS A 122 6.41 -29.92 -13.29
N LYS A 123 7.23 -29.73 -12.25
CA LYS A 123 6.86 -28.90 -11.10
C LYS A 123 6.58 -27.49 -11.64
N LYS A 124 5.33 -27.03 -11.55
CA LYS A 124 4.97 -25.67 -11.91
C LYS A 124 5.71 -24.71 -11.00
N LYS A 125 6.26 -23.64 -11.55
CA LYS A 125 7.00 -22.63 -10.78
C LYS A 125 6.03 -21.55 -10.34
N ARG A 126 6.18 -21.06 -9.11
CA ARG A 126 5.46 -19.89 -8.63
C ARG A 126 5.85 -18.66 -9.46
N ARG A 127 4.89 -17.78 -9.73
CA ARG A 127 5.17 -16.50 -10.39
C ARG A 127 6.11 -15.67 -9.54
N LYS A 128 7.14 -15.10 -10.18
CA LYS A 128 8.08 -14.21 -9.52
C LYS A 128 7.50 -12.82 -9.30
N TRP A 129 6.57 -12.39 -10.14
CA TRP A 129 5.90 -11.09 -10.05
C TRP A 129 4.49 -11.12 -10.63
N PHE A 130 3.67 -10.15 -10.21
CA PHE A 130 2.32 -9.92 -10.73
C PHE A 130 2.20 -8.58 -11.44
N ASP A 131 1.47 -8.55 -12.55
CA ASP A 131 1.10 -7.32 -13.24
C ASP A 131 -0.06 -6.63 -12.52
N THR A 132 0.01 -5.31 -12.30
CA THR A 132 -0.99 -4.55 -11.52
C THR A 132 -1.76 -3.55 -12.38
N THR A 133 -1.80 -3.73 -13.70
CA THR A 133 -2.37 -2.76 -14.65
C THR A 133 -3.83 -2.42 -14.34
N GLU A 134 -4.65 -3.42 -14.04
CA GLU A 134 -6.06 -3.20 -13.71
C GLU A 134 -6.25 -2.43 -12.40
N LEU A 135 -5.39 -2.72 -11.40
CA LEU A 135 -5.40 -1.97 -10.15
C LEU A 135 -4.99 -0.52 -10.37
N LYS A 136 -3.97 -0.26 -11.19
CA LYS A 136 -3.53 1.10 -11.56
C LYS A 136 -4.63 1.88 -12.27
N LYS A 137 -5.34 1.26 -13.23
CA LYS A 137 -6.49 1.88 -13.91
C LYS A 137 -7.59 2.29 -12.91
N MET A 138 -7.82 1.49 -11.88
CA MET A 138 -8.79 1.82 -10.84
C MET A 138 -8.32 2.99 -9.97
N VAL A 139 -7.05 3.01 -9.57
CA VAL A 139 -6.45 4.12 -8.82
C VAL A 139 -6.59 5.43 -9.60
N ASP A 140 -6.33 5.42 -10.90
CA ASP A 140 -6.43 6.60 -11.76
C ASP A 140 -7.86 7.16 -11.83
N LYS A 141 -8.86 6.29 -11.74
CA LYS A 141 -10.27 6.69 -11.67
C LYS A 141 -10.65 7.24 -10.30
N LEU A 142 -10.10 6.67 -9.23
CA LEU A 142 -10.41 7.08 -7.86
C LEU A 142 -9.79 8.44 -7.52
N ASP A 143 -8.57 8.67 -7.98
CA ASP A 143 -7.85 9.92 -7.73
C ASP A 143 -6.97 10.29 -8.93
N PRO A 144 -7.45 11.22 -9.79
CA PRO A 144 -6.71 11.68 -10.97
C PRO A 144 -5.33 12.28 -10.66
N ARG A 145 -5.01 12.64 -9.40
CA ARG A 145 -3.67 13.13 -9.05
C ARG A 145 -2.59 12.10 -9.35
N PHE A 146 -2.92 10.81 -9.24
CA PHE A 146 -2.04 9.66 -9.50
C PHE A 146 -2.10 9.16 -10.94
N SER A 147 -2.89 9.82 -11.80
CA SER A 147 -2.93 9.55 -13.23
C SER A 147 -1.67 10.04 -13.94
N GLY A 148 -1.33 9.34 -15.03
CA GLY A 148 -0.10 9.57 -15.78
C GLY A 148 0.90 8.42 -15.63
N ARG A 149 1.55 8.07 -16.74
CA ARG A 149 2.42 6.88 -16.83
C ARG A 149 3.82 7.09 -16.23
N TYR A 150 4.27 8.33 -16.07
CA TYR A 150 5.67 8.61 -15.69
C TYR A 150 5.83 9.62 -14.55
N LYS A 151 4.73 9.99 -13.88
CA LYS A 151 4.80 10.91 -12.75
C LYS A 151 5.17 10.16 -11.47
N MET A 152 6.21 10.63 -10.79
CA MET A 152 6.57 10.12 -9.47
C MET A 152 5.62 10.68 -8.42
N HIS A 153 5.26 9.85 -7.45
CA HIS A 153 4.37 10.21 -6.34
C HIS A 153 4.97 9.80 -5.01
N ASP A 154 4.56 10.51 -3.96
CA ASP A 154 4.83 10.08 -2.59
C ASP A 154 4.03 8.82 -2.27
N ALA A 155 4.73 7.74 -1.91
CA ALA A 155 4.13 6.47 -1.51
C ALA A 155 3.20 6.63 -0.31
N PHE A 156 3.54 7.55 0.59
CA PHE A 156 2.76 7.83 1.78
C PHE A 156 1.41 8.47 1.46
N GLU A 157 1.39 9.45 0.54
CA GLU A 157 0.16 10.09 0.07
C GLU A 157 -0.76 9.04 -0.57
N PHE A 158 -0.22 8.20 -1.45
CA PHE A 158 -0.97 7.11 -2.06
C PHE A 158 -1.52 6.12 -1.02
N LEU A 159 -0.67 5.67 -0.10
CA LEU A 159 -1.03 4.69 0.93
C LEU A 159 -2.19 5.20 1.80
N MET A 160 -2.08 6.42 2.30
CA MET A 160 -3.00 6.92 3.34
C MET A 160 -4.25 7.59 2.77
N ASP A 161 -4.13 8.31 1.66
CA ASP A 161 -5.24 9.12 1.14
C ASP A 161 -6.01 8.44 0.01
N VAL A 162 -5.43 7.46 -0.67
CA VAL A 162 -6.14 6.62 -1.64
C VAL A 162 -6.43 5.26 -1.04
N LEU A 163 -5.39 4.45 -0.79
CA LEU A 163 -5.55 3.02 -0.53
C LEU A 163 -6.26 2.75 0.81
N VAL A 164 -5.67 3.15 1.93
CA VAL A 164 -6.24 2.94 3.28
C VAL A 164 -7.60 3.64 3.43
N LYS A 165 -7.74 4.86 2.91
CA LYS A 165 -9.01 5.61 2.95
C LYS A 165 -10.12 4.86 2.20
N GLN A 166 -9.83 4.37 0.99
CA GLN A 166 -10.82 3.69 0.17
C GLN A 166 -11.18 2.32 0.73
N LEU A 167 -10.18 1.56 1.21
CA LEU A 167 -10.40 0.29 1.91
C LEU A 167 -11.27 0.52 3.15
N HIS A 168 -10.90 1.46 4.03
CA HIS A 168 -11.70 1.83 5.21
C HIS A 168 -13.15 2.17 4.84
N THR A 169 -13.34 3.01 3.82
CA THR A 169 -14.66 3.49 3.42
C THR A 169 -15.55 2.36 2.91
N GLN A 170 -14.99 1.36 2.23
CA GLN A 170 -15.74 0.23 1.67
C GLN A 170 -15.95 -0.90 2.68
N ILE A 171 -15.03 -1.14 3.61
CA ILE A 171 -15.14 -2.23 4.59
C ILE A 171 -15.84 -1.84 5.89
N LYS A 172 -15.97 -0.53 6.19
CA LYS A 172 -16.58 -0.09 7.46
C LYS A 172 -17.98 -0.69 7.62
N HIS A 173 -18.27 -1.19 8.82
CA HIS A 173 -19.60 -1.73 9.12
C HIS A 173 -20.64 -0.61 8.98
N ASN A 174 -21.67 -0.88 8.18
CA ASN A 174 -22.76 0.07 7.91
C ASN A 174 -23.60 0.26 9.17
N THR A 175 -23.08 1.09 10.07
CA THR A 175 -23.76 1.42 11.31
C THR A 175 -24.82 2.44 10.92
N LYS A 176 -26.09 2.03 10.95
CA LYS A 176 -27.29 2.85 10.60
C LYS A 176 -27.47 4.12 11.46
N HIS A 177 -26.48 4.50 12.27
CA HIS A 177 -26.47 5.68 13.14
C HIS A 177 -25.68 6.86 12.53
N HIS A 178 -25.77 7.08 11.22
CA HIS A 178 -25.15 8.26 10.59
C HIS A 178 -25.89 9.59 10.86
N ALA A 179 -26.90 9.59 11.71
CA ALA A 179 -27.67 10.77 12.06
C ALA A 179 -27.13 11.42 13.35
N LEU A 180 -26.68 12.68 13.23
CA LEU A 180 -26.74 13.73 14.26
C LEU A 180 -25.51 14.04 15.16
N LEU A 181 -24.29 13.65 14.83
CA LEU A 181 -23.10 14.22 15.51
C LEU A 181 -22.43 15.30 14.64
N LYS A 182 -23.14 16.43 14.43
CA LYS A 182 -22.61 17.65 13.77
C LYS A 182 -21.72 18.51 14.69
N ASN A 183 -21.64 18.20 15.98
CA ASN A 183 -20.90 19.03 16.92
C ASN A 183 -19.42 18.65 16.97
N LYS A 184 -18.55 19.63 16.65
CA LYS A 184 -17.10 19.52 16.86
C LYS A 184 -16.85 19.14 18.33
N THR A 185 -16.31 17.96 18.55
CA THR A 185 -16.06 17.39 19.88
C THR A 185 -14.73 17.95 20.43
N TYR A 186 -14.71 19.25 20.72
CA TYR A 186 -13.67 19.83 21.56
C TYR A 186 -14.29 20.16 22.91
N VAL A 187 -13.74 19.61 23.99
CA VAL A 187 -14.04 20.08 25.34
C VAL A 187 -13.04 21.18 25.65
N VAL A 188 -13.39 22.43 25.32
CA VAL A 188 -12.56 23.57 25.71
C VAL A 188 -12.78 23.84 27.19
N ILE A 189 -11.91 23.29 28.02
CA ILE A 189 -11.84 23.69 29.43
C ILE A 189 -11.14 25.05 29.46
N ARG A 190 -11.88 26.12 29.77
CA ARG A 190 -11.30 27.44 30.02
C ARG A 190 -10.81 27.45 31.46
N ASP A 191 -9.50 27.38 31.65
CA ASP A 191 -8.92 27.52 32.97
C ASP A 191 -9.04 28.99 33.44
N ASN A 192 -10.10 29.28 34.20
CA ASN A 192 -10.37 30.62 34.75
C ASN A 192 -10.07 30.71 36.25
N SER A 193 -9.56 29.67 36.88
CA SER A 193 -9.36 29.64 38.34
C SER A 193 -8.12 28.85 38.70
N LYS A 194 -7.27 29.47 39.51
CA LYS A 194 -6.08 28.87 40.11
C LYS A 194 -6.38 27.43 40.57
N GLU A 195 -5.65 26.49 39.98
CA GLU A 195 -5.43 25.11 40.43
C GLU A 195 -6.65 24.18 40.54
N LYS A 196 -6.94 23.48 39.45
CA LYS A 196 -6.74 22.02 39.44
C LYS A 196 -6.46 21.57 38.00
N LYS A 197 -5.22 21.11 37.76
CA LYS A 197 -4.91 20.33 36.55
C LYS A 197 -5.92 19.19 36.51
N MET A 198 -6.66 19.05 35.41
CA MET A 198 -7.70 18.03 35.30
C MET A 198 -7.10 16.66 35.63
N ASP A 199 -7.79 15.92 36.49
CA ASP A 199 -7.30 14.63 36.95
C ASP A 199 -7.23 13.63 35.78
N TYR A 200 -6.34 12.64 35.87
CA TYR A 200 -6.17 11.61 34.86
C TYR A 200 -7.51 10.90 34.57
N HIS A 201 -8.32 10.61 35.59
CA HIS A 201 -9.62 9.96 35.39
C HIS A 201 -10.61 10.83 34.59
N GLN A 202 -10.60 12.14 34.82
CA GLN A 202 -11.43 13.09 34.09
C GLN A 202 -10.97 13.22 32.63
N LEU A 203 -9.65 13.26 32.40
CA LEU A 203 -9.04 13.23 31.06
C LEU A 203 -9.44 11.96 30.30
N THR A 204 -9.31 10.79 30.90
CA THR A 204 -9.72 9.52 30.30
C THR A 204 -11.21 9.49 29.97
N THR A 205 -12.06 10.01 30.86
CA THR A 205 -13.51 10.09 30.63
C THR A 205 -13.84 10.95 29.41
N VAL A 206 -13.21 12.12 29.29
CA VAL A 206 -13.42 13.01 28.14
C VAL A 206 -12.84 12.40 26.86
N SER A 207 -11.63 11.84 26.92
CA SER A 207 -10.95 11.17 25.80
C SER A 207 -11.84 10.05 25.24
N ASN A 208 -12.36 9.18 26.10
CA ASN A 208 -13.24 8.07 25.70
C ASN A 208 -14.52 8.57 25.03
N LYS A 209 -15.17 9.63 25.56
CA LYS A 209 -16.35 10.22 24.93
C LYS A 209 -16.04 10.77 23.54
N VAL A 210 -14.92 11.48 23.39
CA VAL A 210 -14.48 11.98 22.08
C VAL A 210 -14.18 10.83 21.12
N TRP A 211 -13.53 9.76 21.59
CA TRP A 211 -13.25 8.58 20.77
C TRP A 211 -14.51 7.91 20.24
N GLN A 212 -15.53 7.74 21.09
CA GLN A 212 -16.83 7.21 20.66
C GLN A 212 -17.49 8.08 19.59
N CYS A 213 -17.41 9.42 19.69
CA CYS A 213 -17.89 10.31 18.64
C CYS A 213 -17.12 10.15 17.32
N ILE A 214 -15.80 9.92 17.39
CA ILE A 214 -14.97 9.71 16.20
C ILE A 214 -15.35 8.40 15.52
N LEU A 215 -15.50 7.31 16.28
CA LEU A 215 -15.95 6.02 15.75
C LEU A 215 -17.36 6.10 15.16
N ALA A 216 -18.29 6.78 15.83
CA ALA A 216 -19.66 6.96 15.34
C ALA A 216 -19.72 7.74 14.01
N ARG A 217 -18.82 8.71 13.81
CA ARG A 217 -18.78 9.53 12.59
C ARG A 217 -18.06 8.84 11.44
N SER A 218 -16.91 8.23 11.71
CA SER A 218 -16.08 7.61 10.68
C SER A 218 -16.52 6.19 10.32
N GLY A 219 -17.20 5.50 11.24
CA GLY A 219 -17.55 4.10 11.14
C GLY A 219 -16.43 3.19 11.64
N ARG A 220 -16.79 1.99 12.12
CA ARG A 220 -15.85 1.02 12.66
C ARG A 220 -15.39 0.04 11.57
N SER A 221 -14.08 -0.23 11.52
CA SER A 221 -13.41 -1.07 10.53
C SER A 221 -12.09 -1.61 11.11
N PHE A 222 -11.40 -2.48 10.37
CA PHE A 222 -10.04 -2.89 10.71
C PHE A 222 -9.11 -1.70 11.04
N PHE A 223 -9.10 -0.66 10.20
CA PHE A 223 -8.18 0.48 10.36
C PHE A 223 -8.46 1.32 11.60
N THR A 224 -9.73 1.54 11.95
CA THR A 224 -10.07 2.28 13.17
C THR A 224 -9.65 1.55 14.43
N ASP A 225 -9.63 0.21 14.36
CA ASP A 225 -9.34 -0.64 15.50
C ASP A 225 -7.82 -0.87 15.67
N HIS A 226 -7.03 -0.78 14.58
CA HIS A 226 -5.61 -1.12 14.59
C HIS A 226 -4.65 0.03 14.27
N THR A 227 -5.04 1.01 13.45
CA THR A 227 -4.13 2.06 12.98
C THR A 227 -4.46 3.44 13.50
N TRP A 228 -5.71 3.66 13.92
CA TRP A 228 -6.12 4.95 14.45
C TRP A 228 -5.79 5.05 15.93
N GLY A 229 -5.43 6.25 16.36
CA GLY A 229 -5.24 6.57 17.77
C GLY A 229 -5.70 7.98 18.07
N GLN A 230 -5.47 8.41 19.30
CA GLN A 230 -5.89 9.72 19.78
C GLN A 230 -4.73 10.39 20.52
N TYR A 231 -4.44 11.64 20.16
CA TYR A 231 -3.53 12.45 20.94
C TYR A 231 -4.25 13.05 22.13
N HIS A 232 -3.48 13.37 23.14
CA HIS A 232 -3.86 14.32 24.16
C HIS A 232 -3.04 15.59 23.96
N ARG A 233 -3.71 16.68 23.56
CA ARG A 233 -3.04 17.92 23.19
C ARG A 233 -3.42 19.06 24.13
N TYR A 234 -2.41 19.81 24.54
CA TYR A 234 -2.52 21.03 25.32
C TYR A 234 -2.09 22.21 24.46
N THR A 235 -3.00 23.17 24.24
CA THR A 235 -2.71 24.41 23.53
C THR A 235 -2.85 25.59 24.49
N ARG A 236 -1.75 26.31 24.74
CA ARG A 236 -1.77 27.55 25.52
C ARG A 236 -1.98 28.74 24.59
N CYS A 237 -2.75 29.73 25.01
CA CYS A 237 -2.88 30.97 24.26
C CYS A 237 -1.51 31.66 24.16
N PRO A 238 -1.08 32.11 22.98
CA PRO A 238 0.22 32.79 22.82
C PRO A 238 0.24 34.21 23.39
N ARG A 239 -0.92 34.79 23.75
CA ARG A 239 -0.98 36.15 24.30
C ARG A 239 -0.47 36.16 25.75
N PRO A 240 0.53 36.99 26.13
CA PRO A 240 1.17 36.98 27.45
C PRO A 240 0.20 37.12 28.63
N GLN A 241 -0.85 37.93 28.47
CA GLN A 241 -1.89 38.18 29.48
C GLN A 241 -3.01 37.14 29.47
N CYS A 242 -3.05 36.24 28.50
CA CYS A 242 -4.11 35.23 28.39
C CYS A 242 -3.65 33.89 28.97
N ARG A 243 -4.23 33.50 30.11
CA ARG A 243 -3.95 32.20 30.75
C ARG A 243 -4.82 31.05 30.24
N LYS A 244 -5.47 31.21 29.09
CA LYS A 244 -6.35 30.19 28.53
C LYS A 244 -5.53 28.98 28.05
N ILE A 245 -5.86 27.82 28.59
CA ILE A 245 -5.42 26.52 28.09
C ILE A 245 -6.60 25.89 27.36
N ILE A 246 -6.33 25.18 26.26
CA ILE A 246 -7.30 24.36 25.55
C ILE A 246 -6.76 22.93 25.59
N ILE A 247 -7.58 22.01 26.10
CA ILE A 247 -7.30 20.58 26.07
C ILE A 247 -8.17 19.98 24.97
N ASP A 248 -7.57 19.26 24.05
CA ASP A 248 -8.29 18.56 23.00
C ASP A 248 -7.70 17.19 22.68
N PHE A 249 -8.52 16.37 22.01
CA PHE A 249 -8.23 14.97 21.77
C PHE A 249 -8.36 14.60 20.29
N PRO A 250 -7.50 15.15 19.42
CA PRO A 250 -7.55 14.86 17.98
C PRO A 250 -7.16 13.40 17.72
N HIS A 251 -7.86 12.74 16.80
CA HIS A 251 -7.43 11.44 16.31
C HIS A 251 -6.32 11.58 15.27
N TYR A 252 -5.53 10.53 15.14
CA TYR A 252 -4.58 10.34 14.06
C TYR A 252 -4.78 8.97 13.43
N ARG A 253 -4.39 8.84 12.16
CA ARG A 253 -4.37 7.57 11.40
C ARG A 253 -2.96 7.00 11.25
N TYR A 254 -1.97 7.86 11.50
CA TYR A 254 -0.54 7.63 11.38
C TYR A 254 0.20 8.73 12.15
N LEU A 255 1.50 8.52 12.41
CA LEU A 255 2.36 9.51 13.04
C LEU A 255 3.43 9.95 12.03
N GLN A 256 3.46 11.23 11.68
CA GLN A 256 4.58 11.83 10.97
C GLN A 256 5.56 12.35 12.01
N VAL A 257 6.77 11.80 12.02
CA VAL A 257 7.82 12.16 12.98
C VAL A 257 8.89 12.96 12.26
N ASN A 258 9.22 14.12 12.80
CA ASN A 258 10.33 14.92 12.29
C ASN A 258 11.64 14.23 12.68
N LEU A 259 12.57 14.16 11.74
CA LEU A 259 13.93 13.73 12.05
C LEU A 259 14.62 14.82 12.88
N PRO A 260 15.31 14.47 13.97
CA PRO A 260 16.10 15.43 14.73
C PRO A 260 17.24 15.96 13.85
N GLU A 261 17.63 17.21 14.05
CA GLU A 261 18.80 17.79 13.37
C GLU A 261 20.07 16.98 13.73
N GLU A 262 21.02 16.87 12.78
CA GLU A 262 22.13 15.89 12.68
C GLU A 262 22.91 15.49 13.97
N ARG A 263 22.83 16.27 15.05
CA ARG A 263 23.60 16.04 16.28
C ARG A 263 23.07 14.89 17.15
N GLU A 264 21.86 14.39 16.93
CA GLU A 264 21.24 13.37 17.80
C GLU A 264 21.09 11.99 17.16
N LEU A 265 21.43 11.82 15.87
CA LEU A 265 21.35 10.54 15.14
C LEU A 265 22.53 9.59 15.41
N ARG A 266 23.12 9.64 16.61
CA ARG A 266 24.06 8.61 17.06
C ARG A 266 23.30 7.58 17.87
N VAL A 267 22.84 6.52 17.20
CA VAL A 267 22.68 5.22 17.87
C VAL A 267 24.06 4.90 18.43
N SER A 268 24.23 5.04 19.75
CA SER A 268 25.52 4.92 20.42
C SER A 268 26.17 3.57 20.03
N SER A 269 27.15 3.62 19.14
CA SER A 269 28.07 2.51 18.86
C SER A 269 28.94 2.17 20.08
N SER A 270 28.85 2.97 21.15
CA SER A 270 29.49 2.77 22.45
C SER A 270 29.07 1.47 23.14
N ALA A 271 27.94 0.84 22.76
CA ALA A 271 27.56 -0.48 23.27
C ALA A 271 28.42 -1.62 22.69
N ARG A 272 28.91 -1.49 21.45
CA ARG A 272 29.78 -2.53 20.83
C ARG A 272 31.23 -2.46 21.30
N LYS A 273 31.74 -1.25 21.59
CA LYS A 273 33.13 -1.07 22.05
C LYS A 273 33.36 -1.62 23.47
N LYS A 274 32.37 -1.53 24.36
CA LYS A 274 32.50 -2.08 25.73
C LYS A 274 32.54 -3.60 25.78
N GLN A 275 31.80 -4.30 24.90
CA GLN A 275 31.85 -5.77 24.83
C GLN A 275 33.17 -6.29 24.22
N GLN A 276 33.73 -5.61 23.22
CA GLN A 276 35.03 -6.02 22.63
C GLN A 276 36.21 -5.75 23.58
N GLN A 277 36.18 -4.67 24.38
CA GLN A 277 37.21 -4.42 25.40
C GLN A 277 37.14 -5.41 26.58
N GLN A 278 35.94 -5.83 26.99
CA GLN A 278 35.80 -6.85 28.04
C GLN A 278 36.22 -8.25 27.58
N GLN A 279 36.02 -8.60 26.30
CA GLN A 279 36.50 -9.89 25.76
C GLN A 279 38.02 -9.93 25.58
N GLN A 280 38.67 -8.81 25.29
CA GLN A 280 40.14 -8.74 25.22
C GLN A 280 40.83 -8.76 26.59
N GLN A 281 40.15 -8.29 27.65
CA GLN A 281 40.67 -8.34 29.02
C GLN A 281 40.47 -9.69 29.72
N GLN A 282 39.68 -10.61 29.16
CA GLN A 282 39.51 -11.98 29.67
C GLN A 282 40.42 -13.00 28.98
N GLN A 283 41.25 -12.56 28.03
CA GLN A 283 42.21 -13.41 27.30
C GLN A 283 43.68 -13.03 27.59
N GLN A 284 43.92 -12.21 28.61
CA GLN A 284 45.23 -11.94 29.22
C GLN A 284 45.20 -12.38 30.68
#